data_AF-A0AAW4AXZ9-F1
#
_entry.id   AF-A0AAW4AXZ9-F1
#
_cell.length_a   1.000
_cell.length_b   1.000
_cell.length_c   1.000
_cell.angle_alpha   90.00
_cell.angle_beta   90.00
_cell.angle_gamma   90.00
#
_symmetry.space_group_name_H-M   'P 1'
#
loop_
_entity.id
_entity.type
_entity.pdbx_description
1 polymer ?
#
loop_
_entity_poly.entity_id
_entity_poly.type
_entity_poly.pdbx_seq_one_letter_code
_entity_poly.pdbx_strand_id
1 'polypeptide(L)'
;MPVDAFGITVAPLGGRHVNHFWRLLEGLNIPHITLLDLDVGRYQGGWGRIKTTNDQLKLHKPALQLTDGYKSIPTWNDPQHKIRAFPHYLMELEKRRVFFSYPMDLDFAMLSAFPTAFNIEADDQVEPELPNIKAVLGKSCTEASEYSDDEQKLFITYHKLFKVGSKPAEHITALSRLSDEQLLAHIPPSLGRLVDAAKEILLELPE
;
A
#
# COMPACT_ATOMS: atom_id res chain seq x y z
N MET A 1 -0.14 -7.14 18.62
CA MET A 1 0.57 -6.08 19.37
C MET A 1 -0.45 -5.02 19.75
N PRO A 2 -0.75 -4.82 21.05
CA PRO A 2 -1.71 -3.81 21.49
C PRO A 2 -1.13 -2.39 21.30
N VAL A 3 -1.57 -1.67 20.27
CA VAL A 3 -1.03 -0.35 19.90
C VAL A 3 -1.09 0.68 21.03
N ASP A 4 -2.19 0.68 21.79
CA ASP A 4 -2.40 1.64 22.89
C ASP A 4 -1.43 1.41 24.06
N ALA A 5 -1.09 0.15 24.34
CA ALA A 5 -0.17 -0.20 25.42
C ALA A 5 1.27 0.28 25.15
N PHE A 6 1.62 0.49 23.89
CA PHE A 6 2.93 0.97 23.45
C PHE A 6 2.92 2.44 23.02
N GLY A 7 1.83 3.17 23.25
CA GLY A 7 1.72 4.59 22.87
C GLY A 7 1.78 4.84 21.36
N ILE A 8 1.46 3.84 20.54
CA ILE A 8 1.54 3.95 19.08
C ILE A 8 0.32 4.71 18.57
N THR A 9 0.55 5.83 17.90
CA THR A 9 -0.51 6.59 17.22
C THR A 9 -0.57 6.22 15.74
N VAL A 10 -1.75 5.80 15.27
CA VAL A 10 -2.03 5.62 13.85
C VAL A 10 -2.75 6.86 13.33
N ALA A 11 -2.09 7.62 12.45
CA ALA A 11 -2.63 8.85 11.89
C ALA A 11 -2.83 8.71 10.38
N PRO A 12 -4.02 9.04 9.83
CA PRO A 12 -4.23 9.02 8.39
C PRO A 12 -3.40 10.13 7.74
N LEU A 13 -2.61 9.76 6.74
CA LEU A 13 -1.91 10.73 5.91
C LEU A 13 -2.92 11.34 4.94
N GLY A 14 -3.20 12.63 5.10
CA GLY A 14 -4.17 13.38 4.28
C GLY A 14 -3.74 13.59 2.82
N GLY A 15 -3.43 12.52 2.08
CA GLY A 15 -3.02 12.57 0.69
C GLY A 15 -1.64 13.21 0.49
N ARG A 16 -1.56 14.31 -0.27
CA ARG A 16 -0.31 14.94 -0.76
C ARG A 16 0.58 15.58 0.31
N HIS A 17 0.20 15.49 1.59
CA HIS A 17 0.84 16.17 2.71
C HIS A 17 1.74 15.27 3.58
N VAL A 18 2.08 14.06 3.11
CA VAL A 18 2.99 13.12 3.81
C VAL A 18 4.28 13.82 4.26
N ASN A 19 4.80 14.71 3.43
CA ASN A 19 6.03 15.45 3.67
C ASN A 19 5.94 16.41 4.86
N HIS A 20 4.77 17.00 5.15
CA HIS A 20 4.58 17.85 6.32
C HIS A 20 4.64 17.04 7.61
N PHE A 21 4.03 15.84 7.62
CA PHE A 21 4.14 14.91 8.75
C PHE A 21 5.58 14.46 8.96
N TRP A 22 6.27 14.05 7.90
CA TRP A 22 7.68 13.67 8.00
C TRP A 22 8.53 14.81 8.55
N ARG A 23 8.36 16.04 8.05
CA ARG A 23 9.10 17.20 8.55
C ARG A 23 8.82 17.46 10.04
N LEU A 24 7.56 17.35 10.46
CA LEU A 24 7.15 17.56 11.84
C LEU A 24 7.74 16.48 12.76
N LEU A 25 7.52 15.21 12.42
CA LEU A 25 7.93 14.08 13.25
C LEU A 25 9.46 13.99 13.36
N GLU A 26 10.19 14.25 12.28
CA GLU A 26 11.65 14.38 12.34
C GLU A 26 12.10 15.56 13.20
N GLY A 27 11.47 16.72 13.05
CA GLY A 27 11.80 17.92 13.84
C GLY A 27 11.55 17.73 15.35
N LEU A 28 10.65 16.82 15.72
CA LEU A 28 10.36 16.44 17.10
C LEU A 28 11.09 15.15 17.54
N ASN A 29 11.90 14.56 16.67
CA ASN A 29 12.58 13.28 16.89
C ASN A 29 11.63 12.14 17.32
N ILE A 30 10.44 12.09 16.72
CA ILE A 30 9.44 11.05 16.95
C ILE A 30 9.65 9.92 15.93
N PRO A 31 9.98 8.69 16.37
CA PRO A 31 10.05 7.55 15.48
C PRO A 31 8.71 7.31 14.78
N HIS A 32 8.76 7.04 13.48
CA HIS A 32 7.57 6.79 12.71
C HIS A 32 7.83 5.82 11.57
N ILE A 33 6.75 5.13 11.17
CA ILE A 33 6.67 4.30 9.98
C ILE A 33 5.54 4.85 9.12
N THR A 34 5.72 4.78 7.80
CA THR A 34 4.74 5.26 6.83
C THR A 34 4.26 4.10 5.97
N LEU A 35 2.95 3.92 5.83
CA LEU A 35 2.34 3.08 4.81
C LEU A 35 1.74 3.99 3.73
N LEU A 36 2.11 3.76 2.47
CA LEU A 36 1.61 4.49 1.30
C LEU A 36 0.92 3.53 0.32
N ASP A 37 0.04 4.04 -0.53
CA ASP A 37 -0.51 3.24 -1.62
C ASP A 37 0.48 3.20 -2.79
N LEU A 38 0.79 2.00 -3.30
CA LEU A 38 1.63 1.87 -4.49
C LEU A 38 0.86 2.24 -5.75
N ASP A 39 -0.46 2.04 -5.76
CA ASP A 39 -1.38 2.44 -6.82
C ASP A 39 -0.98 1.88 -8.21
N VAL A 40 -0.43 0.65 -8.30
CA VAL A 40 0.02 0.06 -9.58
C VAL A 40 -1.05 0.21 -10.66
N GLY A 41 -0.65 0.63 -11.86
CA GLY A 41 -1.54 0.85 -13.00
C GLY A 41 -2.38 2.12 -12.96
N ARG A 42 -2.49 2.83 -11.83
CA ARG A 42 -3.17 4.14 -11.76
C ARG A 42 -2.27 5.24 -12.32
N TYR A 43 -2.88 6.38 -12.68
CA TYR A 43 -2.13 7.57 -13.09
C TYR A 43 -1.14 8.01 -12.01
N GLN A 44 0.15 8.11 -12.37
CA GLN A 44 1.27 8.35 -11.43
C GLN A 44 1.42 7.31 -10.31
N GLY A 45 0.79 6.15 -10.46
CA GLY A 45 0.98 4.97 -9.64
C GLY A 45 2.32 4.28 -9.88
N GLY A 46 2.60 3.20 -9.15
CA GLY A 46 3.79 2.39 -9.27
C GLY A 46 5.08 3.22 -9.17
N TRP A 47 5.85 3.27 -10.26
CA TRP A 47 7.06 4.10 -10.32
C TRP A 47 6.83 5.57 -10.02
N GLY A 48 5.65 6.13 -10.32
CA GLY A 48 5.33 7.50 -9.94
C GLY A 48 5.33 7.70 -8.42
N ARG A 49 4.78 6.74 -7.66
CA ARG A 49 4.80 6.75 -6.19
C ARG A 49 6.21 6.56 -5.64
N ILE A 50 7.02 5.68 -6.24
CA ILE A 50 8.44 5.50 -5.88
C ILE A 50 9.21 6.81 -6.11
N LYS A 51 9.02 7.44 -7.26
CA LYS A 51 9.67 8.72 -7.59
C LYS A 51 9.28 9.82 -6.61
N THR A 52 7.98 10.03 -6.40
CA THR A 52 7.49 11.06 -5.48
C THR A 52 8.02 10.84 -4.07
N THR A 53 8.01 9.60 -3.58
CA THR A 53 8.54 9.24 -2.27
C THR A 53 10.02 9.58 -2.16
N ASN A 54 10.84 9.17 -3.13
CA ASN A 54 12.26 9.48 -3.15
C ASN A 54 12.52 10.99 -3.26
N ASP A 55 11.73 11.73 -4.03
CA ASP A 55 11.87 13.19 -4.15
C ASP A 55 11.53 13.90 -2.81
N GLN A 56 10.56 13.41 -2.05
CA GLN A 56 10.28 13.93 -0.70
C GLN A 56 11.39 13.58 0.29
N LEU A 57 11.97 12.37 0.21
CA LEU A 57 13.14 12.00 1.01
C LEU A 57 14.32 12.92 0.68
N LYS A 58 14.61 13.20 -0.59
CA LYS A 58 15.66 14.15 -0.97
C LYS A 58 15.48 15.54 -0.36
N LEU A 59 14.24 16.02 -0.31
CA LEU A 59 13.92 17.36 0.17
C LEU A 59 13.98 17.48 1.71
N HIS A 60 13.55 16.44 2.43
CA HIS A 60 13.33 16.52 3.87
C HIS A 60 14.24 15.61 4.70
N LYS A 61 14.79 14.56 4.09
CA LYS A 61 15.67 13.56 4.72
C LYS A 61 16.75 13.10 3.72
N PRO A 62 17.63 13.98 3.22
CA PRO A 62 18.53 13.67 2.10
C PRO A 62 19.45 12.47 2.34
N ALA A 63 19.77 12.15 3.60
CA ALA A 63 20.51 10.94 3.97
C ALA A 63 19.75 9.63 3.68
N LEU A 64 18.41 9.68 3.65
CA LEU A 64 17.53 8.55 3.36
C LEU A 64 17.09 8.50 1.90
N GLN A 65 17.62 9.33 1.01
CA GLN A 65 17.28 9.19 -0.41
C GLN A 65 17.75 7.83 -0.96
N LEU A 66 17.14 7.38 -2.04
CA LEU A 66 17.62 6.22 -2.80
C LEU A 66 18.91 6.60 -3.55
N THR A 67 20.02 5.95 -3.20
CA THR A 67 21.35 6.10 -3.82
C THR A 67 21.79 4.77 -4.48
N ASP A 68 23.03 4.66 -4.95
CA ASP A 68 23.73 3.38 -5.20
C ASP A 68 22.93 2.28 -5.93
N GLY A 69 22.64 2.50 -7.21
CA GLY A 69 21.89 1.56 -8.06
C GLY A 69 20.41 1.92 -8.25
N TYR A 70 19.86 2.81 -7.42
CA TYR A 70 18.45 3.21 -7.45
C TYR A 70 18.21 4.61 -8.07
N LYS A 71 19.25 5.22 -8.67
CA LYS A 71 19.20 6.59 -9.22
C LYS A 71 18.29 6.72 -10.44
N SER A 72 18.17 5.64 -11.23
CA SER A 72 17.23 5.59 -12.35
C SER A 72 15.90 5.07 -11.84
N ILE A 73 14.91 5.96 -11.71
CA ILE A 73 13.53 5.58 -11.42
C ILE A 73 12.78 5.77 -12.74
N PRO A 74 12.22 4.70 -13.34
CA PRO A 74 11.44 4.80 -14.57
C PRO A 74 10.27 5.78 -14.47
N THR A 75 9.72 6.18 -15.61
CA THR A 75 8.47 6.93 -15.61
C THR A 75 7.33 6.04 -15.13
N TRP A 76 6.29 6.65 -14.54
CA TRP A 76 5.16 5.91 -13.95
C TRP A 76 4.46 4.96 -14.92
N ASN A 77 4.50 5.28 -16.23
CA ASN A 77 3.89 4.53 -17.32
C ASN A 77 4.93 3.86 -18.24
N ASP A 78 6.12 3.54 -17.74
CA ASP A 78 7.14 2.86 -18.53
C ASP A 78 6.58 1.54 -19.12
N PRO A 79 6.68 1.32 -20.45
CA PRO A 79 6.09 0.15 -21.09
C PRO A 79 6.90 -1.14 -20.82
N GLN A 80 8.20 -1.03 -20.52
CA GLN A 80 9.11 -2.17 -20.39
C GLN A 80 9.44 -2.49 -18.92
N HIS A 81 9.65 -1.46 -18.11
CA HIS A 81 10.05 -1.60 -16.72
C HIS A 81 8.83 -1.46 -15.82
N LYS A 82 8.19 -2.59 -15.50
CA LYS A 82 7.01 -2.65 -14.63
C LYS A 82 7.43 -2.76 -13.17
N ILE A 83 6.91 -1.91 -12.27
CA ILE A 83 7.38 -1.82 -10.88
C ILE A 83 7.30 -3.17 -10.15
N ARG A 84 6.30 -4.01 -10.46
CA ARG A 84 6.16 -5.32 -9.82
C ARG A 84 7.32 -6.28 -10.13
N ALA A 85 8.04 -6.07 -11.23
CA ALA A 85 9.25 -6.81 -11.57
C ALA A 85 10.52 -6.31 -10.85
N PHE A 86 10.42 -5.20 -10.10
CA PHE A 86 11.54 -4.56 -9.40
C PHE A 86 11.25 -4.43 -7.88
N PRO A 87 10.93 -5.53 -7.17
CA PRO A 87 10.55 -5.47 -5.75
C PRO A 87 11.65 -4.93 -4.83
N HIS A 88 12.92 -4.97 -5.28
CA HIS A 88 14.06 -4.42 -4.54
C HIS A 88 13.95 -2.91 -4.27
N TYR A 89 13.18 -2.14 -5.05
CA TYR A 89 12.91 -0.73 -4.73
C TYR A 89 12.00 -0.59 -3.50
N LEU A 90 11.00 -1.47 -3.37
CA LEU A 90 10.13 -1.50 -2.20
C LEU A 90 10.94 -1.90 -0.97
N MET A 91 11.70 -3.01 -1.06
CA MET A 91 12.56 -3.47 0.03
C MET A 91 13.57 -2.41 0.49
N GLU A 92 14.12 -1.62 -0.44
CA GLU A 92 15.05 -0.55 -0.11
C GLU A 92 14.37 0.64 0.59
N LEU A 93 13.12 0.95 0.24
CA LEU A 93 12.33 1.97 0.94
C LEU A 93 11.84 1.50 2.31
N GLU A 94 11.59 0.19 2.48
CA GLU A 94 11.21 -0.39 3.78
C GLU A 94 12.34 -0.19 4.81
N LYS A 95 13.62 -0.30 4.41
CA LYS A 95 14.77 0.05 5.28
C LYS A 95 14.76 1.50 5.79
N ARG A 96 14.02 2.38 5.12
CA ARG A 96 13.83 3.80 5.48
C ARG A 96 12.49 4.03 6.19
N ARG A 97 11.84 2.96 6.67
CA ARG A 97 10.54 2.96 7.33
C ARG A 97 9.40 3.47 6.45
N VAL A 98 9.54 3.33 5.12
CA VAL A 98 8.50 3.66 4.14
C VAL A 98 8.04 2.38 3.44
N PHE A 99 6.84 1.96 3.77
CA PHE A 99 6.18 0.77 3.25
C PHE A 99 5.11 1.14 2.24
N PHE A 100 4.79 0.21 1.36
CA PHE A 100 3.68 0.35 0.42
C PHE A 100 2.66 -0.77 0.59
N SER A 101 1.37 -0.39 0.57
CA SER A 101 0.28 -1.31 0.24
C SER A 101 0.53 -1.86 -1.15
N TYR A 102 0.37 -3.18 -1.32
CA TYR A 102 0.73 -3.86 -2.56
C TYR A 102 -0.38 -4.79 -3.04
N PRO A 103 -0.66 -4.84 -4.36
CA PRO A 103 -0.06 -4.01 -5.42
C PRO A 103 -0.67 -2.60 -5.55
N MET A 104 -1.86 -2.34 -5.00
CA MET A 104 -2.60 -1.11 -5.24
C MET A 104 -2.70 -0.23 -3.99
N ASP A 105 -3.74 -0.45 -3.19
CA ASP A 105 -3.99 0.22 -1.93
C ASP A 105 -4.31 -0.81 -0.84
N LEU A 106 -4.44 -0.34 0.39
CA LEU A 106 -4.73 -1.21 1.54
C LEU A 106 -6.02 -2.02 1.33
N ASP A 107 -7.05 -1.41 0.75
CA ASP A 107 -8.34 -2.05 0.52
C ASP A 107 -8.20 -3.23 -0.44
N PHE A 108 -7.48 -3.05 -1.55
CA PHE A 108 -7.22 -4.13 -2.50
C PHE A 108 -6.37 -5.25 -1.88
N ALA A 109 -5.36 -4.90 -1.09
CA ALA A 109 -4.52 -5.87 -0.40
C ALA A 109 -5.35 -6.74 0.56
N MET A 110 -6.27 -6.13 1.31
CA MET A 110 -7.18 -6.83 2.22
C MET A 110 -8.19 -7.69 1.46
N LEU A 111 -8.78 -7.19 0.37
CA LEU A 111 -9.70 -7.97 -0.47
C LEU A 111 -9.04 -9.23 -1.04
N SER A 112 -7.83 -9.09 -1.55
CA SER A 112 -7.05 -10.21 -2.10
C SER A 112 -6.65 -11.23 -1.03
N ALA A 113 -6.30 -10.76 0.18
CA ALA A 113 -5.94 -11.63 1.30
C ALA A 113 -7.13 -12.38 1.92
N PHE A 114 -8.32 -11.78 1.92
CA PHE A 114 -9.49 -12.31 2.63
C PHE A 114 -10.74 -12.42 1.74
N PRO A 115 -10.68 -13.08 0.57
CA PRO A 115 -11.78 -13.10 -0.40
C PRO A 115 -13.08 -13.65 0.18
N THR A 116 -12.99 -14.68 1.02
CA THR A 116 -14.15 -15.27 1.72
C THR A 116 -14.79 -14.29 2.70
N ALA A 117 -14.00 -13.51 3.44
CA ALA A 117 -14.52 -12.57 4.42
C ALA A 117 -15.26 -11.40 3.76
N PHE A 118 -14.82 -10.98 2.57
CA PHE A 118 -15.47 -9.96 1.77
C PHE A 118 -16.67 -10.48 0.95
N ASN A 119 -17.05 -11.75 1.08
CA ASN A 119 -18.15 -12.37 0.34
C ASN A 119 -18.10 -12.08 -1.16
N ILE A 120 -16.96 -12.36 -1.79
CA ILE A 120 -16.83 -12.22 -3.25
C ILE A 120 -17.90 -13.09 -3.94
N GLU A 121 -18.77 -12.45 -4.72
CA GLU A 121 -19.82 -13.13 -5.47
C GLU A 121 -19.22 -13.87 -6.68
N ALA A 122 -19.69 -15.10 -6.94
CA ALA A 122 -19.21 -15.88 -8.10
C ALA A 122 -19.44 -15.15 -9.43
N ASP A 123 -20.55 -14.40 -9.53
CA ASP A 123 -20.89 -13.60 -10.72
C ASP A 123 -19.92 -12.44 -10.97
N ASP A 124 -19.17 -12.01 -9.94
CA ASP A 124 -18.14 -10.99 -10.06
C ASP A 124 -16.77 -11.57 -10.45
N GLN A 125 -16.59 -12.88 -10.39
CA GLN A 125 -15.33 -13.57 -10.69
C GLN A 125 -15.15 -13.84 -12.19
N VAL A 126 -15.38 -12.80 -12.99
CA VAL A 126 -15.25 -12.81 -14.44
C VAL A 126 -14.16 -11.85 -14.89
N GLU A 127 -13.65 -12.08 -16.11
CA GLU A 127 -12.67 -11.18 -16.71
C GLU A 127 -13.25 -9.75 -16.81
N PRO A 128 -12.59 -8.74 -16.22
CA PRO A 128 -13.14 -7.40 -16.20
C PRO A 128 -13.07 -6.77 -17.59
N GLU A 129 -14.17 -6.15 -18.01
CA GLU A 129 -14.15 -5.32 -19.21
C GLU A 129 -13.42 -3.99 -18.96
N LEU A 130 -13.04 -3.30 -20.03
CA LEU A 130 -12.35 -2.02 -19.95
C LEU A 130 -13.03 -0.97 -19.03
N PRO A 131 -14.38 -0.85 -18.97
CA PRO A 131 -15.05 0.03 -18.02
C PRO A 131 -14.75 -0.35 -16.56
N ASN A 132 -14.75 -1.63 -16.21
CA ASN A 132 -14.44 -2.13 -14.86
C ASN A 132 -13.00 -1.79 -14.49
N ILE A 133 -12.06 -2.01 -15.40
CA ILE A 133 -10.64 -1.64 -15.22
C ILE A 133 -10.51 -0.14 -14.94
N LYS A 134 -11.13 0.71 -15.76
CA LYS A 134 -11.08 2.17 -15.59
C LYS A 134 -11.77 2.66 -14.32
N ALA A 135 -12.78 1.94 -13.84
CA ALA A 135 -13.48 2.27 -12.60
C ALA A 135 -12.60 2.05 -11.35
N VAL A 136 -11.63 1.13 -11.44
CA VAL A 136 -10.69 0.80 -10.37
C VAL A 136 -9.37 1.56 -10.49
N LEU A 137 -8.78 1.58 -11.70
CA LEU A 137 -7.47 2.17 -11.96
C LEU A 137 -7.54 3.65 -12.39
N GLY A 138 -8.73 4.15 -12.70
CA GLY A 138 -8.97 5.51 -13.18
C GLY A 138 -8.90 5.66 -14.70
N LYS A 139 -9.43 6.77 -15.23
CA LYS A 139 -9.54 7.00 -16.69
C LYS A 139 -8.21 7.09 -17.42
N SER A 140 -7.17 7.55 -16.73
CA SER A 140 -5.80 7.71 -17.24
C SER A 140 -4.87 6.60 -16.76
N CYS A 141 -5.42 5.44 -16.41
CA CYS A 141 -4.65 4.26 -16.04
C CYS A 141 -3.76 3.78 -17.19
N THR A 142 -2.73 2.99 -16.87
CA THR A 142 -2.14 2.08 -17.85
C THR A 142 -3.05 0.88 -18.04
N GLU A 143 -2.62 -0.08 -18.86
CA GLU A 143 -3.23 -1.40 -18.88
C GLU A 143 -3.11 -2.09 -17.51
N ALA A 144 -4.03 -3.00 -17.21
CA ALA A 144 -4.02 -3.84 -16.01
C ALA A 144 -3.00 -4.99 -16.10
N SER A 145 -2.03 -4.93 -17.01
CA SER A 145 -1.06 -6.00 -17.31
C SER A 145 -0.09 -6.31 -16.18
N GLU A 146 -0.01 -5.44 -15.17
CA GLU A 146 0.72 -5.73 -13.92
C GLU A 146 -0.14 -6.52 -12.92
N TYR A 147 -1.41 -6.83 -13.20
CA TYR A 147 -2.26 -7.65 -12.34
C TYR A 147 -2.45 -9.04 -12.93
N SER A 148 -2.38 -10.09 -12.10
CA SER A 148 -2.73 -11.44 -12.55
C SER A 148 -4.21 -11.53 -12.92
N ASP A 149 -4.59 -12.56 -13.69
CA ASP A 149 -5.99 -12.80 -14.06
C ASP A 149 -6.90 -12.89 -12.82
N ASP A 150 -6.43 -13.56 -11.76
CA ASP A 150 -7.16 -13.66 -10.48
C ASP A 150 -7.28 -12.29 -9.78
N GLU A 151 -6.23 -11.46 -9.79
CA GLU A 151 -6.29 -10.11 -9.24
C GLU A 151 -7.22 -9.20 -10.06
N GLN A 152 -7.26 -9.35 -11.38
CA GLN A 152 -8.14 -8.60 -12.26
C GLN A 152 -9.62 -8.94 -12.02
N LYS A 153 -9.95 -10.22 -11.78
CA LYS A 153 -11.30 -10.65 -11.38
C LYS A 153 -11.79 -10.01 -10.09
N LEU A 154 -10.89 -9.51 -9.23
CA LEU A 154 -11.28 -8.74 -8.03
C LEU A 154 -11.77 -7.33 -8.35
N PHE A 155 -11.56 -6.80 -9.55
CA PHE A 155 -11.84 -5.39 -9.85
C PHE A 155 -13.32 -5.03 -9.75
N ILE A 156 -14.21 -5.95 -10.13
CA ILE A 156 -15.66 -5.74 -10.06
C ILE A 156 -16.08 -5.60 -8.60
N THR A 157 -15.72 -6.58 -7.77
CA THR A 157 -16.01 -6.56 -6.34
C THR A 157 -15.33 -5.38 -5.64
N TYR A 158 -14.07 -5.10 -5.95
CA TYR A 158 -13.35 -3.94 -5.41
C TYR A 158 -14.10 -2.63 -5.72
N HIS A 159 -14.59 -2.46 -6.94
CA HIS A 159 -15.37 -1.28 -7.32
C HIS A 159 -16.67 -1.18 -6.51
N LYS A 160 -17.44 -2.28 -6.42
CA LYS A 160 -18.68 -2.33 -5.63
C LYS A 160 -18.43 -1.97 -4.17
N LEU A 161 -17.46 -2.61 -3.52
CA LEU A 161 -17.21 -2.45 -2.09
C LEU A 161 -16.58 -1.10 -1.72
N PHE A 162 -15.56 -0.66 -2.47
CA PHE A 162 -14.68 0.43 -2.02
C PHE A 162 -14.79 1.72 -2.84
N LYS A 163 -15.51 1.71 -3.97
CA LYS A 163 -15.80 2.92 -4.77
C LYS A 163 -17.27 3.33 -4.69
N VAL A 164 -18.18 2.36 -4.62
CA VAL A 164 -19.63 2.60 -4.48
C VAL A 164 -20.08 2.44 -3.03
N GLY A 165 -19.60 1.37 -2.37
CA GLY A 165 -19.88 1.05 -0.97
C GLY A 165 -19.12 1.91 0.04
N SER A 166 -19.27 1.55 1.31
CA SER A 166 -18.68 2.27 2.44
C SER A 166 -17.47 1.51 2.97
N LYS A 167 -16.26 1.99 2.67
CA LYS A 167 -15.01 1.33 3.09
C LYS A 167 -15.00 0.91 4.57
N PRO A 168 -15.37 1.78 5.54
CA PRO A 168 -15.40 1.37 6.94
C PRO A 168 -16.39 0.24 7.21
N ALA A 169 -17.59 0.28 6.60
CA ALA A 169 -18.61 -0.74 6.80
C ALA A 169 -18.18 -2.09 6.22
N GLU A 170 -17.58 -2.10 5.02
CA GLU A 170 -17.09 -3.31 4.38
C GLU A 170 -15.96 -3.96 5.18
N HIS A 171 -14.99 -3.16 5.65
CA HIS A 171 -13.91 -3.66 6.50
C HIS A 171 -14.41 -4.18 7.84
N ILE A 172 -15.29 -3.46 8.54
CA ILE A 172 -15.87 -3.93 9.82
C ILE A 172 -16.61 -5.27 9.61
N THR A 173 -17.40 -5.36 8.54
CA THR A 173 -18.15 -6.58 8.22
C THR A 173 -17.22 -7.75 7.92
N ALA A 174 -16.20 -7.55 7.07
CA ALA A 174 -15.24 -8.59 6.74
C ALA A 174 -14.44 -9.03 7.98
N LEU A 175 -13.91 -8.09 8.75
CA LEU A 175 -13.13 -8.38 9.96
C LEU A 175 -13.95 -9.09 11.02
N SER A 176 -15.26 -8.82 11.13
CA SER A 176 -16.15 -9.54 12.07
C SER A 176 -16.29 -11.04 11.78
N ARG A 177 -15.89 -11.49 10.59
CA ARG A 177 -15.95 -12.90 10.14
C ARG A 177 -14.61 -13.62 10.27
N LEU A 178 -13.56 -12.92 10.68
CA LEU A 178 -12.19 -13.45 10.78
C LEU A 178 -11.82 -13.68 12.24
N SER A 179 -11.22 -14.82 12.51
CA SER A 179 -10.49 -15.07 13.76
C SER A 179 -9.10 -14.43 13.70
N ASP A 180 -8.49 -14.22 14.87
CA ASP A 180 -7.12 -13.74 14.99
C ASP A 180 -6.14 -14.67 14.27
N GLU A 181 -6.34 -15.99 14.34
CA GLU A 181 -5.50 -16.98 13.64
C GLU A 181 -5.60 -16.82 12.12
N GLN A 182 -6.82 -16.62 11.58
CA GLN A 182 -7.01 -16.40 10.16
C GLN A 182 -6.37 -15.09 9.70
N LEU A 183 -6.53 -14.03 10.49
CA LEU A 183 -5.95 -12.71 10.21
C LEU A 183 -4.41 -12.80 10.16
N LEU A 184 -3.79 -13.46 11.15
CA LEU A 184 -2.34 -13.62 11.23
C LEU A 184 -1.80 -14.50 10.10
N ALA A 185 -2.52 -15.56 9.73
CA ALA A 185 -2.08 -16.49 8.69
C ALA A 185 -2.09 -15.88 7.27
N HIS A 186 -2.96 -14.90 7.02
CA HIS A 186 -3.15 -14.34 5.67
C HIS A 186 -2.90 -12.83 5.59
N ILE A 187 -2.30 -12.23 6.62
CA ILE A 187 -2.00 -10.79 6.61
C ILE A 187 -1.20 -10.41 5.35
N PRO A 188 -1.57 -9.33 4.64
CA PRO A 188 -0.81 -8.87 3.49
C PRO A 188 0.69 -8.75 3.82
N PRO A 189 1.60 -9.31 2.99
CA PRO A 189 3.02 -9.40 3.35
C PRO A 189 3.68 -8.06 3.68
N SER A 190 3.29 -6.96 3.00
CA SER A 190 3.82 -5.63 3.32
C SER A 190 3.36 -5.11 4.68
N LEU A 191 2.16 -5.45 5.13
CA LEU A 191 1.67 -5.12 6.47
C LEU A 191 2.37 -5.96 7.54
N GLY A 192 2.62 -7.24 7.27
CA GLY A 192 3.43 -8.09 8.16
C GLY A 192 4.80 -7.47 8.44
N ARG A 193 5.53 -7.11 7.37
CA ARG A 193 6.84 -6.44 7.48
C ARG A 193 6.77 -5.08 8.17
N LEU A 194 5.71 -4.31 7.93
CA LEU A 194 5.48 -3.04 8.62
C LEU A 194 5.32 -3.24 10.13
N VAL A 195 4.54 -4.24 10.54
CA VAL A 195 4.32 -4.57 11.96
C VAL A 195 5.62 -5.04 12.60
N ASP A 196 6.43 -5.83 11.90
CA ASP A 196 7.72 -6.28 12.43
C ASP A 196 8.70 -5.12 12.58
N ALA A 197 8.79 -4.21 11.60
CA ALA A 197 9.57 -2.97 11.74
C ALA A 197 9.07 -2.10 12.90
N ALA A 198 7.76 -2.05 13.16
CA ALA A 198 7.22 -1.32 14.31
C ALA A 198 7.68 -1.94 15.65
N LYS A 199 7.71 -3.28 15.74
CA LYS A 199 8.23 -3.97 16.93
C LYS A 199 9.72 -3.70 17.13
N GLU A 200 10.51 -3.70 16.06
CA GLU A 200 11.96 -3.40 16.12
C GLU A 200 12.20 -2.00 16.67
N ILE A 201 11.46 -1.00 16.21
CA ILE A 201 11.57 0.38 16.73
C ILE A 201 11.26 0.43 18.23
N LEU A 202 10.24 -0.29 18.69
CA LEU A 202 9.87 -0.31 20.11
C LEU A 202 10.96 -0.95 20.99
N LEU A 203 11.68 -1.94 20.47
CA LEU A 203 12.80 -2.57 21.18
C LEU A 203 14.04 -1.67 21.26
N GLU A 204 14.20 -0.74 20.32
CA GLU A 204 15.31 0.22 20.29
C GLU A 204 15.08 1.44 21.21
N LEU A 205 13.84 1.66 21.67
CA LEU A 205 13.52 2.79 22.54
C LEU A 205 13.99 2.51 23.98
N PRO A 206 14.72 3.45 24.62
CA PRO A 206 15.05 3.32 26.04
C PRO A 206 13.77 3.32 26.90
N GLU A 207 13.78 2.54 27.99
CA GLU A 207 12.72 2.50 29.01
C GLU A 207 12.41 3.89 29.61
#